data_AF-A0A1Y1V8B2-F1
#
_entry.id   AF-A0A1Y1V8B2-F1
#
_cell.length_a   1.000
_cell.length_b   1.000
_cell.length_c   1.000
_cell.angle_alpha   90.00
_cell.angle_beta   90.00
_cell.angle_gamma   90.00
#
_symmetry.space_group_name_H-M   'P 1'
#
loop_
_entity.id
_entity.type
_entity.pdbx_description
1 polymer ?
#
loop_
_entity_poly.entity_id
_entity_poly.type
_entity_poly.pdbx_seq_one_letter_code
_entity_poly.pdbx_strand_id
1 'polypeptide(L)'
;MVIRHGEKINDDLTYLSPRGEARAYCLINVFGNNGTYAKPQLIYAQSPTEKKQSTRPRDTVVPLADALGLNVNLFYASGQIKKLVQDINKSTEDVVLISWSNDKIPEIAEKFGISNPPDWDNDTFDEIWMIYNSASPSYFNNNSITKRSTYYGNEGYTMEIVKQNVDDCIAENISKFKTSNSINNGNSSSDAFHIKNSLYMMALTILFSFFVIYY
;
A
#
# COMPACT_ATOMS: atom_id res chain seq x y z
N MET A 1 3.24 9.10 0.20
CA MET A 1 1.81 8.96 -0.21
C MET A 1 1.12 8.02 0.75
N VAL A 2 -0.07 8.38 1.26
CA VAL A 2 -0.83 7.54 2.19
C VAL A 2 -2.23 7.30 1.64
N ILE A 3 -2.67 6.05 1.67
CA ILE A 3 -4.01 5.62 1.29
C ILE A 3 -4.63 4.76 2.39
N ARG A 4 -5.96 4.75 2.46
CA ARG A 4 -6.70 3.73 3.21
C ARG A 4 -6.73 2.41 2.44
N HIS A 5 -6.87 1.31 3.15
CA HIS A 5 -7.30 0.05 2.54
C HIS A 5 -8.61 0.19 1.75
N GLY A 6 -8.82 -0.65 0.74
CA GLY A 6 -10.02 -0.69 -0.09
C GLY A 6 -11.29 -1.12 0.67
N GLU A 7 -12.43 -1.03 -0.01
CA GLU A 7 -13.76 -1.25 0.55
C GLU A 7 -13.89 -2.62 1.23
N LYS A 8 -14.53 -2.64 2.40
CA LYS A 8 -14.88 -3.85 3.17
C LYS A 8 -16.34 -4.24 2.93
N ILE A 9 -16.66 -5.52 3.11
CA ILE A 9 -18.07 -5.98 3.13
C ILE A 9 -18.71 -5.58 4.47
N ASN A 10 -18.02 -5.91 5.57
CA ASN A 10 -18.38 -5.58 6.95
C ASN A 10 -17.12 -5.62 7.82
N ASP A 11 -17.25 -5.40 9.12
CA ASP A 11 -16.12 -5.44 10.05
C ASP A 11 -15.70 -6.84 10.52
N ASP A 12 -16.55 -7.85 10.33
CA ASP A 12 -16.29 -9.23 10.77
C ASP A 12 -15.32 -9.97 9.83
N LEU A 13 -15.34 -9.62 8.55
CA LEU A 13 -14.41 -10.17 7.57
C LEU A 13 -13.05 -9.47 7.69
N THR A 14 -12.00 -10.11 7.20
CA THR A 14 -10.62 -9.58 7.27
C THR A 14 -10.09 -9.14 5.92
N TYR A 15 -10.76 -9.50 4.83
CA TYR A 15 -10.38 -9.26 3.44
C TYR A 15 -11.25 -8.16 2.79
N LEU A 16 -10.86 -7.80 1.57
CA LEU A 16 -11.53 -6.77 0.77
C LEU A 16 -12.88 -7.25 0.25
N SER A 17 -13.82 -6.34 0.06
CA SER A 17 -14.99 -6.62 -0.78
C SER A 17 -14.57 -6.76 -2.25
N PRO A 18 -15.43 -7.33 -3.13
CA PRO A 18 -15.18 -7.31 -4.57
C PRO A 18 -14.89 -5.91 -5.13
N ARG A 19 -15.52 -4.86 -4.57
CA ARG A 19 -15.23 -3.47 -4.94
C ARG A 19 -13.85 -3.03 -4.47
N GLY A 20 -13.45 -3.42 -3.26
CA GLY A 20 -12.12 -3.18 -2.73
C GLY A 20 -11.02 -3.89 -3.52
N GLU A 21 -11.26 -5.13 -3.96
CA GLU A 21 -10.34 -5.86 -4.85
C GLU A 21 -10.22 -5.17 -6.21
N ALA A 22 -11.34 -4.73 -6.79
CA ALA A 22 -11.32 -3.95 -8.03
C ALA A 22 -10.55 -2.63 -7.86
N ARG A 23 -10.74 -1.92 -6.75
CA ARG A 23 -9.96 -0.71 -6.42
C ARG A 23 -8.48 -1.01 -6.31
N ALA A 24 -8.11 -2.07 -5.59
CA ALA A 24 -6.72 -2.51 -5.42
C ALA A 24 -6.05 -2.76 -6.77
N TYR A 25 -6.74 -3.44 -7.69
CA TYR A 25 -6.28 -3.63 -9.05
C TYR A 25 -6.12 -2.30 -9.80
N CYS A 26 -7.08 -1.39 -9.68
CA CYS A 26 -7.05 -0.09 -10.36
C CYS A 26 -5.97 0.87 -9.83
N LEU A 27 -5.32 0.58 -8.70
CA LEU A 27 -4.15 1.36 -8.25
C LEU A 27 -2.99 1.29 -9.24
N ILE A 28 -2.94 0.30 -10.13
CA ILE A 28 -1.96 0.24 -11.23
C ILE A 28 -2.11 1.45 -12.17
N ASN A 29 -3.33 1.94 -12.41
CA ASN A 29 -3.56 3.14 -13.22
C ASN A 29 -3.21 4.44 -12.46
N VAL A 30 -3.14 4.37 -11.13
CA VAL A 30 -2.85 5.51 -10.25
C VAL A 30 -1.34 5.67 -10.07
N PHE A 31 -0.64 4.58 -9.79
CA PHE A 31 0.74 4.56 -9.32
C PHE A 31 1.69 3.67 -10.16
N GLY A 32 1.19 3.04 -11.24
CA GLY A 32 2.01 2.21 -12.13
C GLY A 32 2.99 3.03 -12.98
N ASN A 33 3.70 2.36 -13.89
CA ASN A 33 4.71 3.00 -14.76
C ASN A 33 4.16 4.18 -15.59
N ASN A 34 2.87 4.12 -15.96
CA ASN A 34 2.16 5.19 -16.68
C ASN A 34 1.04 5.79 -15.81
N GLY A 35 1.16 5.70 -14.50
CA GLY A 35 0.15 6.14 -13.56
C GLY A 35 -0.01 7.66 -13.54
N THR A 36 -1.15 8.13 -13.04
CA THR A 36 -1.41 9.57 -12.84
C THR A 36 -0.39 10.21 -11.88
N TYR A 37 0.03 9.46 -10.86
CA TYR A 37 0.91 9.92 -9.80
C TYR A 37 2.28 9.25 -9.85
N ALA A 38 3.22 9.82 -9.10
CA ALA A 38 4.56 9.28 -8.95
C ALA A 38 4.54 7.81 -8.54
N LYS A 39 5.39 7.03 -9.20
CA LYS A 39 5.54 5.60 -8.96
C LYS A 39 6.23 5.39 -7.61
N PRO A 40 5.66 4.59 -6.69
CA PRO A 40 6.35 4.24 -5.47
C PRO A 40 7.57 3.36 -5.75
N GLN A 41 8.60 3.55 -4.94
CA GLN A 41 9.80 2.70 -4.89
C GLN A 41 9.76 1.77 -3.68
N LEU A 42 8.97 2.13 -2.66
CA LEU A 42 8.78 1.37 -1.43
C LEU A 42 7.32 1.38 -1.03
N ILE A 43 6.81 0.22 -0.63
CA ILE A 43 5.41 0.04 -0.22
C ILE A 43 5.37 -0.53 1.19
N TYR A 44 4.71 0.18 2.10
CA TYR A 44 4.34 -0.31 3.43
C TYR A 44 2.85 -0.57 3.51
N ALA A 45 2.48 -1.62 4.23
CA ALA A 45 1.09 -1.84 4.64
C ALA A 45 1.02 -2.25 6.10
N GLN A 46 -0.13 -1.97 6.73
CA GLN A 46 -0.35 -2.40 8.11
C GLN A 46 -0.29 -3.91 8.24
N SER A 47 0.57 -4.37 9.14
CA SER A 47 0.66 -5.77 9.51
C SER A 47 -0.60 -6.22 10.27
N PRO A 48 -1.23 -7.34 9.89
CA PRO A 48 -2.24 -7.97 10.72
C PRO A 48 -1.58 -8.48 12.02
N THR A 49 -2.35 -8.51 13.09
CA THR A 49 -1.93 -9.01 14.41
C THR A 49 -2.99 -9.92 14.98
N GLU A 50 -2.64 -10.69 16.02
CA GLU A 50 -3.58 -11.55 16.74
C GLU A 50 -4.89 -10.84 17.13
N LYS A 51 -4.81 -9.57 17.55
CA LYS A 51 -5.95 -8.75 17.97
C LYS A 51 -6.63 -7.99 16.83
N LYS A 52 -5.93 -7.73 15.72
CA LYS A 52 -6.42 -7.01 14.55
C LYS A 52 -6.01 -7.75 13.28
N GLN A 53 -6.85 -8.69 12.86
CA GLN A 53 -6.54 -9.67 11.81
C GLN A 53 -6.76 -9.17 10.37
N SER A 54 -7.22 -7.93 10.19
CA SER A 54 -7.54 -7.37 8.88
C SER A 54 -6.31 -7.37 7.97
N THR A 55 -6.37 -8.10 6.86
CA THR A 55 -5.36 -8.13 5.80
C THR A 55 -5.56 -7.05 4.75
N ARG A 56 -6.73 -6.38 4.76
CA ARG A 56 -7.10 -5.35 3.77
C ARG A 56 -6.00 -4.35 3.41
N PRO A 57 -5.23 -3.77 4.36
CA PRO A 57 -4.16 -2.83 4.00
C PRO A 57 -3.10 -3.47 3.09
N ARG A 58 -2.70 -4.71 3.36
CA ARG A 58 -1.83 -5.49 2.48
C ARG A 58 -2.51 -5.75 1.14
N ASP A 59 -3.70 -6.34 1.16
CA ASP A 59 -4.38 -6.81 -0.05
C ASP A 59 -4.72 -5.65 -1.01
N THR A 60 -4.84 -4.43 -0.49
CA THR A 60 -5.09 -3.22 -1.28
C THR A 60 -3.91 -2.87 -2.20
N VAL A 61 -2.68 -3.17 -1.79
CA VAL A 61 -1.46 -2.75 -2.52
C VAL A 61 -0.74 -3.90 -3.21
N VAL A 62 -1.10 -5.16 -2.93
CA VAL A 62 -0.47 -6.33 -3.57
C VAL A 62 -0.53 -6.28 -5.10
N PRO A 63 -1.68 -6.00 -5.76
CA PRO A 63 -1.71 -5.97 -7.23
C PRO A 63 -0.76 -4.92 -7.84
N LEU A 64 -0.64 -3.76 -7.18
CA LEU A 64 0.29 -2.71 -7.59
C LEU A 64 1.75 -3.15 -7.36
N ALA A 65 2.05 -3.73 -6.19
CA ALA A 65 3.40 -4.19 -5.86
C ALA A 65 3.87 -5.23 -6.88
N ASP A 66 3.03 -6.20 -7.21
CA ASP A 66 3.30 -7.22 -8.22
C ASP A 66 3.57 -6.59 -9.60
N ALA A 67 2.73 -5.64 -10.02
CA ALA A 67 2.89 -4.93 -11.31
C ALA A 67 4.18 -4.10 -11.38
N LEU A 68 4.71 -3.65 -10.25
CA LEU A 68 5.94 -2.87 -10.14
C LEU A 68 7.18 -3.72 -9.83
N GLY A 69 7.02 -5.02 -9.54
CA GLY A 69 8.11 -5.88 -9.08
C GLY A 69 8.63 -5.51 -7.68
N LEU A 70 7.77 -4.95 -6.82
CA LEU A 70 8.09 -4.53 -5.46
C LEU A 70 7.53 -5.53 -4.43
N ASN A 71 8.14 -5.54 -3.24
CA ASN A 71 7.59 -6.25 -2.08
C ASN A 71 6.73 -5.31 -1.22
N VAL A 72 5.66 -5.85 -0.62
CA VAL A 72 4.89 -5.14 0.41
C VAL A 72 5.54 -5.37 1.78
N ASN A 73 6.03 -4.31 2.41
CA ASN A 73 6.60 -4.37 3.75
C ASN A 73 5.50 -4.36 4.82
N LEU A 74 5.46 -5.41 5.66
CA LEU A 74 4.48 -5.63 6.73
C LEU A 74 5.11 -5.62 8.13
N PHE A 75 6.21 -4.87 8.34
CA PHE A 75 6.93 -4.88 9.63
C PHE A 75 6.22 -4.14 10.76
N TYR A 76 5.27 -3.25 10.45
CA TYR A 76 4.63 -2.40 11.46
C TYR A 76 3.14 -2.69 11.60
N ALA A 77 2.72 -2.93 12.84
CA ALA A 77 1.30 -3.00 13.22
C ALA A 77 0.72 -1.61 13.50
N SER A 78 -0.61 -1.53 13.70
CA SER A 78 -1.37 -0.28 13.88
C SER A 78 -0.80 0.70 14.94
N GLY A 79 -0.13 0.18 15.97
CA GLY A 79 0.44 0.97 17.07
C GLY A 79 1.91 1.37 16.91
N GLN A 80 2.54 1.08 15.77
CA GLN A 80 3.98 1.27 15.54
C GLN A 80 4.29 2.40 14.55
N ILE A 81 3.35 3.32 14.34
CA ILE A 81 3.45 4.43 13.38
C ILE A 81 4.70 5.29 13.60
N LYS A 82 5.10 5.53 14.86
CA LYS A 82 6.34 6.25 15.16
C LYS A 82 7.57 5.56 14.55
N LYS A 83 7.65 4.23 14.62
CA LYS A 83 8.76 3.45 14.04
C LYS A 83 8.70 3.47 12.51
N LEU A 84 7.51 3.28 11.94
CA LEU A 84 7.27 3.39 10.50
C LEU A 84 7.80 4.71 9.94
N VAL A 85 7.42 5.85 10.53
CA VAL A 85 7.86 7.18 10.06
C VAL A 85 9.35 7.39 10.25
N GLN A 86 9.93 6.93 11.37
CA GLN A 86 11.37 6.98 11.59
C GLN A 86 12.16 6.20 10.54
N ASP A 87 11.67 5.05 10.11
CA ASP A 87 12.35 4.23 9.12
C ASP A 87 12.15 4.77 7.70
N ILE A 88 10.99 5.38 7.39
CA ILE A 88 10.80 6.13 6.15
C ILE A 88 11.75 7.34 6.07
N ASN A 89 11.90 8.12 7.14
CA ASN A 89 12.80 9.28 7.14
C ASN A 89 14.29 8.92 7.01
N LYS A 90 14.65 7.65 7.24
CA LYS A 90 16.01 7.12 7.02
C LYS A 90 16.16 6.39 5.69
N SER A 91 15.05 6.17 4.97
CA SER A 91 15.06 5.52 3.67
C SER A 91 15.81 6.36 2.66
N THR A 92 16.41 5.71 1.67
CA THR A 92 17.00 6.37 0.50
C THR A 92 16.01 6.52 -0.65
N GLU A 93 14.80 5.95 -0.51
CA GLU A 93 13.75 6.00 -1.51
C GLU A 93 12.94 7.30 -1.41
N ASP A 94 12.74 7.97 -2.54
CA ASP A 94 12.06 9.26 -2.62
C ASP A 94 10.54 9.12 -2.49
N VAL A 95 9.97 8.08 -3.09
CA VAL A 95 8.51 7.87 -3.17
C VAL A 95 8.10 6.62 -2.42
N VAL A 96 7.47 6.83 -1.27
CA VAL A 96 6.90 5.77 -0.42
C VAL A 96 5.38 5.77 -0.47
N LEU A 97 4.78 4.60 -0.69
CA LEU A 97 3.34 4.37 -0.55
C LEU A 97 3.03 3.64 0.76
N ILE A 98 2.07 4.15 1.52
CA ILE A 98 1.61 3.56 2.78
C ILE A 98 0.13 3.22 2.65
N SER A 99 -0.26 1.96 2.91
CA SER A 99 -1.67 1.55 3.03
C SER A 99 -2.02 1.18 4.46
N TRP A 100 -3.08 1.77 5.01
CA TRP A 100 -3.38 1.67 6.43
C TRP A 100 -4.88 1.66 6.75
N SER A 101 -5.25 1.46 8.02
CA SER A 101 -6.62 1.69 8.50
C SER A 101 -6.90 3.19 8.68
N ASN A 102 -8.11 3.62 8.36
CA ASN A 102 -8.44 5.05 8.30
C ASN A 102 -8.33 5.77 9.65
N ASP A 103 -8.67 5.10 10.75
CA ASP A 103 -8.56 5.61 12.12
C ASP A 103 -7.13 6.01 12.52
N LYS A 104 -6.14 5.57 11.75
CA LYS A 104 -4.72 5.74 12.03
C LYS A 104 -3.97 6.57 10.99
N ILE A 105 -4.62 6.95 9.89
CA ILE A 105 -4.00 7.82 8.88
C ILE A 105 -3.71 9.24 9.41
N PRO A 106 -4.59 9.88 10.20
CA PRO A 106 -4.27 11.17 10.82
C PRO A 106 -2.98 11.12 11.66
N GLU A 107 -2.82 10.07 12.47
CA GLU A 107 -1.60 9.87 13.28
C GLU A 107 -0.34 9.73 12.41
N ILE A 108 -0.42 9.08 11.25
CA ILE A 108 0.70 9.02 10.28
C ILE A 108 1.08 10.44 9.82
N ALA A 109 0.12 11.25 9.41
CA ALA A 109 0.37 12.62 8.96
C ALA A 109 0.96 13.51 10.06
N GLU A 110 0.44 13.42 11.29
CA GLU A 110 1.00 14.11 12.45
C GLU A 110 2.46 13.72 12.70
N LYS A 111 2.80 12.43 12.59
CA LYS A 111 4.18 11.97 12.79
C LYS A 111 5.13 12.42 11.69
N PHE A 112 4.66 12.67 10.47
CA PHE A 112 5.44 13.37 9.46
C PHE A 112 5.56 14.88 9.70
N GLY A 113 4.80 15.45 10.64
CA GLY A 113 4.91 16.85 11.05
C GLY A 113 3.74 17.74 10.63
N ILE A 114 2.66 17.19 10.07
CA ILE A 114 1.44 17.95 9.76
C ILE A 114 0.74 18.33 11.06
N SER A 115 0.50 19.63 11.27
CA SER A 115 0.13 20.13 12.61
C SER A 115 -1.30 19.75 13.05
N ASN A 116 -2.25 19.78 12.12
CA ASN A 116 -3.66 19.43 12.36
C ASN A 116 -4.24 18.75 11.11
N PRO A 117 -3.83 17.51 10.78
CA PRO A 117 -4.46 16.79 9.68
C PRO A 117 -5.95 16.55 10.03
N PRO A 118 -6.84 16.51 9.02
CA PRO A 118 -8.25 16.22 9.26
C PRO A 118 -8.41 14.75 9.68
N ASP A 119 -9.56 14.40 10.26
CA ASP A 119 -9.93 12.99 10.33
C ASP A 119 -10.14 12.41 8.93
N TRP A 120 -9.84 11.13 8.76
CA TRP A 120 -10.16 10.42 7.53
C TRP A 120 -11.63 10.01 7.52
N ASP A 121 -12.41 10.54 6.57
CA ASP A 121 -13.82 10.22 6.42
C ASP A 121 -14.07 8.71 6.22
N ASN A 122 -14.90 8.13 7.09
CA ASN A 122 -15.19 6.69 7.14
C ASN A 122 -15.78 6.13 5.85
N ASP A 123 -16.44 6.95 5.03
CA ASP A 123 -17.06 6.54 3.77
C ASP A 123 -16.18 6.82 2.54
N THR A 124 -15.00 7.41 2.76
CA THR A 124 -14.06 7.78 1.70
C THR A 124 -12.96 6.72 1.55
N PHE A 125 -12.81 6.20 0.32
CA PHE A 125 -11.85 5.14 -0.05
C PHE A 125 -10.92 5.51 -1.22
N ASP A 126 -11.22 6.62 -1.88
CA ASP A 126 -10.58 7.09 -3.11
C ASP A 126 -9.63 8.27 -2.87
N GLU A 127 -9.32 8.61 -1.62
CA GLU A 127 -8.35 9.66 -1.29
C GLU A 127 -6.91 9.15 -1.28
N ILE A 128 -6.00 10.08 -1.55
CA ILE A 128 -4.57 9.93 -1.38
C ILE A 128 -4.09 11.17 -0.64
N TRP A 129 -3.40 10.97 0.49
CA TRP A 129 -2.71 12.04 1.19
C TRP A 129 -1.26 12.10 0.71
N MET A 130 -0.95 13.17 -0.01
CA MET A 130 0.38 13.47 -0.53
C MET A 130 1.12 14.31 0.51
N ILE A 131 2.02 13.68 1.27
CA ILE A 131 2.85 14.36 2.29
C ILE A 131 4.26 14.50 1.76
N TYR A 132 4.83 15.71 1.81
CA TYR A 132 6.16 16.02 1.30
C TYR A 132 6.79 17.20 2.04
N ASN A 133 8.13 17.24 2.05
CA ASN A 133 8.93 18.37 2.52
C ASN A 133 9.74 18.91 1.34
N SER A 134 9.17 19.82 0.54
CA SER A 134 9.92 20.51 -0.53
C SER A 134 9.20 21.77 -1.02
N ALA A 135 9.97 22.67 -1.63
CA ALA A 135 9.46 23.88 -2.28
C ALA A 135 8.68 23.61 -3.59
N SER A 136 8.75 22.40 -4.16
CA SER A 136 8.00 21.98 -5.35
C SER A 136 8.05 20.46 -5.53
N PRO A 137 7.11 19.68 -4.97
CA PRO A 137 7.03 18.27 -5.30
C PRO A 137 6.34 18.10 -6.67
N SER A 138 6.97 17.38 -7.58
CA SER A 138 6.26 16.80 -8.72
C SER A 138 5.87 15.38 -8.35
N TYR A 139 4.73 15.22 -7.66
CA TYR A 139 4.15 13.91 -7.35
C TYR A 139 3.13 13.46 -8.40
N PHE A 140 2.94 14.23 -9.47
CA PHE A 140 1.99 13.97 -10.54
C PHE A 140 2.74 13.95 -11.88
N ASN A 141 2.37 13.00 -12.73
CA ASN A 141 3.02 12.83 -14.03
C ASN A 141 2.40 13.73 -15.12
N ASN A 142 1.22 14.35 -14.86
CA ASN A 142 0.49 15.23 -15.78
C ASN A 142 -0.16 16.45 -15.07
N ASN A 143 -0.12 17.62 -15.71
CA ASN A 143 -0.36 18.97 -15.14
C ASN A 143 -1.80 19.34 -14.71
N SER A 144 -2.71 18.40 -14.46
CA SER A 144 -4.12 18.76 -14.16
C SER A 144 -4.74 17.84 -13.12
N ILE A 145 -4.45 18.10 -11.85
CA ILE A 145 -5.08 17.42 -10.72
C ILE A 145 -5.75 18.47 -9.83
N THR A 146 -7.04 18.28 -9.59
CA THR A 146 -7.80 19.09 -8.62
C THR A 146 -7.45 18.63 -7.20
N LYS A 147 -6.89 19.54 -6.41
CA LYS A 147 -6.62 19.32 -4.98
C LYS A 147 -7.89 19.59 -4.19
N ARG A 148 -8.26 18.70 -3.28
CA ARG A 148 -9.42 18.90 -2.38
C ARG A 148 -9.09 19.90 -1.28
N SER A 149 -7.94 19.72 -0.63
CA SER A 149 -7.48 20.57 0.47
C SER A 149 -5.97 20.43 0.67
N THR A 150 -5.38 21.45 1.30
CA THR A 150 -3.97 21.52 1.64
C THR A 150 -3.82 21.82 3.12
N TYR A 151 -2.93 21.10 3.79
CA TYR A 151 -2.60 21.24 5.20
C TYR A 151 -1.10 21.48 5.33
N TYR A 152 -0.72 22.31 6.30
CA TYR A 152 0.66 22.67 6.54
C TYR A 152 1.15 22.03 7.84
N GLY A 153 2.41 21.65 7.83
CA GLY A 153 3.14 21.12 8.96
C GLY A 153 4.31 22.01 9.36
N ASN A 154 5.02 21.52 10.37
CA ASN A 154 6.28 22.11 10.80
C ASN A 154 7.38 21.79 9.78
N GLU A 155 8.51 22.52 9.84
CA GLU A 155 9.72 22.19 9.09
C GLU A 155 9.53 22.11 7.55
N GLY A 156 8.53 22.81 7.01
CA GLY A 156 8.25 22.86 5.57
C GLY A 156 7.41 21.70 5.03
N TYR A 157 6.90 20.81 5.88
CA TYR A 157 6.00 19.75 5.44
C TYR A 157 4.66 20.31 4.96
N THR A 158 4.20 19.80 3.83
CA THR A 158 2.87 20.07 3.30
C THR A 158 2.18 18.75 3.01
N MET A 159 0.88 18.72 3.24
CA MET A 159 0.01 17.61 2.88
C MET A 159 -1.10 18.09 1.96
N GLU A 160 -1.27 17.42 0.83
CA GLU A 160 -2.34 17.70 -0.12
C GLU A 160 -3.21 16.46 -0.28
N ILE A 161 -4.52 16.67 -0.27
CA ILE A 161 -5.48 15.59 -0.47
C ILE A 161 -5.95 15.61 -1.92
N VAL A 162 -5.73 14.48 -2.60
CA VAL A 162 -6.10 14.27 -4.00
C VAL A 162 -6.88 12.95 -4.14
N LYS A 163 -7.44 12.72 -5.32
CA LYS A 163 -8.34 11.58 -5.59
C LYS A 163 -7.67 10.55 -6.51
N GLN A 164 -7.90 9.27 -6.24
CA GLN A 164 -7.46 8.16 -7.08
C GLN A 164 -8.11 8.22 -8.48
N ASN A 165 -9.36 8.69 -8.58
CA ASN A 165 -10.15 8.78 -9.82
C ASN A 165 -10.24 7.44 -10.57
N VAL A 166 -10.59 6.37 -9.85
CA VAL A 166 -10.60 4.99 -10.38
C VAL A 166 -12.00 4.38 -10.55
N ASP A 167 -13.08 5.16 -10.40
CA ASP A 167 -14.44 4.61 -10.43
C ASP A 167 -14.79 3.94 -11.76
N ASP A 168 -14.36 4.51 -12.89
CA ASP A 168 -14.55 3.90 -14.22
C ASP A 168 -13.81 2.57 -14.34
N CYS A 169 -12.54 2.53 -13.92
CA CYS A 169 -11.76 1.29 -13.87
C CYS A 169 -12.41 0.24 -12.96
N ILE A 170 -12.96 0.66 -11.81
CA ILE A 170 -13.69 -0.25 -10.91
C ILE A 170 -14.93 -0.79 -11.62
N ALA A 171 -15.72 0.06 -12.27
CA ALA A 171 -16.95 -0.35 -12.97
C ALA A 171 -16.66 -1.36 -14.09
N GLU A 172 -15.56 -1.19 -14.83
CA GLU A 172 -15.12 -2.10 -15.89
C GLU A 172 -14.66 -3.46 -15.36
N ASN A 173 -14.11 -3.52 -14.13
CA ASN A 173 -13.48 -4.72 -13.60
C ASN A 173 -14.27 -5.42 -12.49
N ILE A 174 -15.32 -4.80 -11.95
CA ILE A 174 -16.08 -5.30 -10.79
C ILE A 174 -16.66 -6.71 -10.98
N SER A 175 -17.03 -7.09 -12.21
CA SER A 175 -17.59 -8.41 -12.52
C SER A 175 -16.58 -9.54 -12.26
N LYS A 176 -15.29 -9.30 -12.58
CA LYS A 176 -14.20 -10.26 -12.40
C LYS A 176 -14.05 -10.67 -10.94
N PHE A 177 -14.17 -9.69 -10.04
CA PHE A 177 -14.00 -9.87 -8.59
C PHE A 177 -15.26 -10.35 -7.86
N LYS A 178 -16.44 -10.25 -8.49
CA LYS A 178 -17.68 -10.87 -7.98
C LYS A 178 -17.69 -12.37 -8.24
N THR A 179 -17.28 -12.80 -9.43
CA THR A 179 -17.30 -14.22 -9.83
C THR A 179 -16.20 -15.03 -9.16
N SER A 180 -15.00 -14.48 -8.95
CA SER A 180 -13.93 -15.15 -8.18
C SER A 180 -14.39 -15.51 -6.77
N ASN A 181 -15.15 -14.62 -6.12
CA ASN A 181 -15.67 -14.83 -4.78
C ASN A 181 -16.85 -15.83 -4.73
N SER A 182 -17.64 -15.97 -5.79
CA SER A 182 -18.71 -17.00 -5.84
C SER A 182 -18.14 -18.41 -6.05
N ILE A 183 -17.06 -18.55 -6.81
CA ILE A 183 -16.39 -19.84 -7.05
C ILE A 183 -15.70 -20.32 -5.77
N ASN A 184 -15.06 -19.42 -5.02
CA ASN A 184 -14.40 -19.75 -3.76
C ASN A 184 -15.37 -20.12 -2.62
N ASN A 185 -16.60 -19.62 -2.65
CA ASN A 185 -17.65 -20.01 -1.70
C ASN A 185 -18.40 -21.30 -2.10
N GLY A 186 -18.12 -21.87 -3.28
CA GLY A 186 -18.79 -23.05 -3.83
C GLY A 186 -18.07 -24.38 -3.62
N ASN A 187 -16.78 -24.39 -3.24
CA ASN A 187 -15.98 -25.61 -3.12
C ASN A 187 -15.34 -25.76 -1.73
N SER A 188 -16.15 -26.23 -0.78
CA SER A 188 -15.67 -27.04 0.35
C SER A 188 -15.75 -28.52 -0.08
N SER A 189 -14.83 -28.95 -0.94
CA SER A 189 -14.37 -30.34 -0.99
C SER A 189 -13.05 -30.40 -1.75
N SER A 190 -12.13 -31.17 -1.17
CA SER A 190 -10.79 -31.52 -1.64
C SER A 190 -10.64 -31.58 -3.16
N ASP A 191 -9.68 -30.82 -3.72
CA ASP A 191 -8.57 -31.39 -4.49
C ASP A 191 -7.56 -30.32 -4.92
N ALA A 192 -6.32 -30.79 -5.06
CA ALA A 192 -5.09 -30.04 -5.16
C ALA A 192 -5.05 -29.01 -6.31
N PHE A 193 -4.82 -27.74 -5.98
CA PHE A 193 -4.29 -26.77 -6.93
C PHE A 193 -2.76 -26.85 -6.94
N HIS A 194 -2.25 -27.68 -7.86
CA HIS A 194 -0.87 -27.62 -8.31
C HIS A 194 -0.53 -26.21 -8.81
N ILE A 195 0.33 -25.48 -8.09
CA ILE A 195 1.14 -24.42 -8.70
C ILE A 195 2.60 -24.85 -8.60
N LYS A 196 3.13 -25.31 -9.72
CA LYS A 196 4.57 -25.28 -9.99
C LYS A 196 4.99 -23.83 -10.27
N ASN A 197 5.98 -23.37 -9.51
CA ASN A 197 7.09 -22.48 -9.87
C ASN A 197 7.32 -21.38 -8.83
N SER A 198 8.27 -21.62 -7.93
CA SER A 198 9.54 -20.86 -7.90
C SER A 198 10.48 -21.49 -6.87
N LEU A 199 11.13 -22.60 -7.25
CA LEU A 199 12.41 -22.98 -6.65
C LEU A 199 13.49 -22.30 -7.48
N TYR A 200 13.77 -21.03 -7.20
CA TYR A 200 14.99 -20.38 -7.61
C TYR A 200 15.41 -19.42 -6.50
N MET A 201 16.40 -19.85 -5.72
CA MET A 201 17.41 -19.08 -4.97
C MET A 201 17.75 -19.74 -3.63
N MET A 202 18.68 -20.69 -3.66
CA MET A 202 19.76 -20.72 -2.68
C MET A 202 20.93 -21.55 -3.23
N ALA A 203 21.60 -20.99 -4.23
CA ALA A 203 22.98 -21.33 -4.54
C ALA A 203 23.77 -20.02 -4.42
N LEU A 204 24.41 -19.81 -3.28
CA LEU A 204 25.59 -18.95 -3.20
C LEU A 204 26.44 -19.30 -1.97
N THR A 205 27.66 -19.75 -2.29
CA THR A 205 28.93 -19.44 -1.63
C THR A 205 29.18 -19.87 -0.18
N ILE A 206 29.94 -20.97 -0.03
CA ILE A 206 30.99 -21.06 0.99
C ILE A 206 32.30 -21.37 0.26
N LEU A 207 33.13 -20.35 0.08
CA LEU A 207 34.53 -20.45 -0.29
C LEU A 207 35.27 -19.31 0.42
N PHE A 208 36.50 -19.60 0.83
CA PHE A 208 37.38 -18.87 1.77
C PHE A 208 37.04 -19.16 3.24
N SER A 209 37.91 -19.72 4.08
CA SER A 209 39.38 -19.76 4.02
C SER A 209 39.91 -20.78 5.04
N PHE A 210 40.79 -21.70 4.62
CA PHE A 210 41.77 -22.31 5.52
C PHE A 210 43.15 -22.20 4.91
N PHE A 211 43.88 -21.20 5.42
CA PHE A 211 45.32 -21.09 5.32
C PHE A 211 45.95 -22.25 6.10
N VAL A 212 46.71 -23.07 5.37
CA VAL A 212 47.99 -23.71 5.73
C VAL A 212 48.38 -23.62 7.21
N ILE A 213 48.38 -24.75 7.92
CA ILE A 213 49.30 -25.02 9.04
C ILE A 213 49.60 -26.54 9.16
N TYR A 214 50.91 -26.86 9.14
CA TYR A 214 51.68 -28.00 9.69
C TYR A 214 51.94 -29.33 8.92
N TYR A 215 53.26 -29.53 8.78
CA TYR A 215 54.14 -30.69 8.52
C TYR A 215 54.21 -31.29 7.11
#